data_AF-A0A7V6ECM4-F1
#
_entry.id   AF-A0A7V6ECM4-F1
#
_cell.length_a   1.000
_cell.length_b   1.000
_cell.length_c   1.000
_cell.angle_alpha   90.00
_cell.angle_beta   90.00
_cell.angle_gamma   90.00
#
_symmetry.space_group_name_H-M   'P 1'
#
loop_
_entity.id
_entity.type
_entity.pdbx_description
1 polymer ?
#
loop_
_entity_poly.entity_id
_entity_poly.type
_entity_poly.pdbx_seq_one_letter_code
_entity_poly.pdbx_strand_id
1 'polypeptide(L)'
;MIVSYPVPYAVGTNSQYIVPYDKPYSNEPWTQSAKNRAAMTDIFDRYVGAIIDAIKKYKLDRETIVFITSVTGAPTDEASTNLLSNAGFRGGKGNLYEGGIHVPMIVWAPGFVEPGTCNEIWSMQDILPTAEALAGLPVTDSFDGVSMLPVFKKEKHSTNRFLVWEQTVAGSLQRAFLMDNWKAIKDDKNGFELYNLAVDPFEKTNVVNQNPEVLNSILDKAKSLKKTN
;
A
#
# COMPACT_ATOMS: atom_id res chain seq x y z
N MET A 1 -13.95 13.09 5.20
CA MET A 1 -14.78 12.39 4.19
C MET A 1 -13.98 11.22 3.66
N ILE A 2 -14.56 10.02 3.60
CA ILE A 2 -13.93 8.87 2.93
C ILE A 2 -14.68 8.63 1.63
N VAL A 3 -13.97 8.69 0.50
CA VAL A 3 -14.51 8.34 -0.81
C VAL A 3 -13.85 7.03 -1.21
N SER A 4 -14.61 5.94 -1.16
CA SER A 4 -14.16 4.65 -1.67
C SER A 4 -14.58 4.53 -3.12
N TYR A 5 -13.62 4.26 -4.01
CA TYR A 5 -13.91 4.00 -5.41
C TYR A 5 -13.59 2.53 -5.70
N PRO A 6 -14.56 1.73 -6.19
CA PRO A 6 -14.36 0.31 -6.41
C PRO A 6 -13.51 0.00 -7.64
N VAL A 7 -12.94 1.00 -8.32
CA VAL A 7 -12.21 0.85 -9.59
C VAL A 7 -10.72 1.16 -9.35
N PRO A 8 -9.77 0.44 -9.98
CA PRO A 8 -9.95 -0.64 -10.95
C PRO A 8 -10.11 -2.03 -10.29
N TYR A 9 -11.37 -2.45 -10.08
CA TYR A 9 -11.72 -3.82 -9.70
C TYR A 9 -12.43 -4.50 -10.86
N ALA A 10 -12.08 -5.76 -11.08
CA ALA A 10 -12.73 -6.59 -12.09
C ALA A 10 -14.01 -7.21 -11.53
N VAL A 11 -15.08 -7.26 -12.32
CA VAL A 11 -16.38 -7.81 -11.90
C VAL A 11 -16.51 -9.27 -12.31
N GLY A 12 -16.99 -10.13 -11.41
CA GLY A 12 -17.33 -11.53 -11.67
C GLY A 12 -16.16 -12.52 -11.67
N THR A 13 -16.48 -13.80 -11.85
CA THR A 13 -15.52 -14.93 -11.78
C THR A 13 -14.46 -14.92 -12.88
N ASN A 14 -14.68 -14.14 -13.94
CA ASN A 14 -13.80 -14.09 -15.12
C ASN A 14 -12.92 -12.83 -15.16
N SER A 15 -12.85 -12.05 -14.08
CA SER A 15 -12.01 -10.85 -13.97
C SER A 15 -12.16 -9.87 -15.15
N GLN A 16 -13.40 -9.61 -15.59
CA GLN A 16 -13.62 -8.65 -16.67
C GLN A 16 -13.60 -7.21 -16.13
N TYR A 17 -12.70 -6.39 -16.67
CA TYR A 17 -12.69 -4.95 -16.48
C TYR A 17 -13.71 -4.32 -17.43
N ILE A 18 -14.82 -3.85 -16.87
CA ILE A 18 -15.93 -3.26 -17.64
C ILE A 18 -15.80 -1.74 -17.58
N VAL A 19 -15.73 -1.12 -18.76
CA VAL A 19 -15.66 0.34 -18.92
C VAL A 19 -16.67 0.81 -19.96
N PRO A 20 -17.15 2.06 -19.85
CA PRO A 20 -17.98 2.65 -20.89
C PRO A 20 -17.22 2.84 -22.22
N TYR A 21 -15.91 3.04 -22.16
CA TYR A 21 -14.99 3.13 -23.31
C TYR A 21 -13.56 2.89 -22.84
N ASP A 22 -12.69 2.44 -23.76
CA ASP A 22 -11.27 2.17 -23.52
C ASP A 22 -10.33 3.30 -24.01
N LYS A 23 -10.88 4.40 -24.50
CA LYS A 23 -10.12 5.60 -24.89
C LYS A 23 -9.46 6.26 -23.67
N PRO A 24 -8.25 6.85 -23.83
CA PRO A 24 -7.48 6.99 -25.08
C PRO A 24 -6.71 5.73 -25.49
N TYR A 25 -6.79 4.65 -24.73
CA TYR A 25 -5.96 3.44 -24.88
C TYR A 25 -6.42 2.46 -25.96
N SER A 26 -7.46 2.78 -26.73
CA SER A 26 -8.04 1.88 -27.75
C SER A 26 -6.99 1.34 -28.75
N ASN A 27 -5.99 2.15 -29.08
CA ASN A 27 -4.95 1.82 -30.06
C ASN A 27 -3.66 1.26 -29.45
N GLU A 28 -3.59 1.10 -28.13
CA GLU A 28 -2.41 0.54 -27.47
C GLU A 28 -2.20 -0.94 -27.88
N PRO A 29 -0.96 -1.44 -27.92
CA PRO A 29 -0.67 -2.83 -28.28
C PRO A 29 -0.99 -3.82 -27.14
N TRP A 30 -1.75 -3.42 -26.13
CA TRP A 30 -2.11 -4.24 -24.98
C TRP A 30 -3.35 -5.10 -25.25
N THR A 31 -3.59 -6.07 -24.36
CA THR A 31 -4.85 -6.83 -24.36
C THR A 31 -6.05 -5.92 -24.10
N GLN A 32 -7.24 -6.31 -24.54
CA GLN A 32 -8.45 -5.51 -24.26
C GLN A 32 -8.68 -5.32 -22.75
N SER A 33 -8.36 -6.34 -21.95
CA SER A 33 -8.41 -6.29 -20.49
C SER A 33 -7.49 -5.19 -19.93
N ALA A 34 -6.26 -5.10 -20.44
CA ALA A 34 -5.31 -4.05 -20.08
C ALA A 34 -5.79 -2.65 -20.51
N LYS A 35 -6.31 -2.51 -21.73
CA LYS A 35 -6.88 -1.23 -22.21
C LYS A 35 -8.03 -0.75 -21.32
N ASN A 36 -8.95 -1.66 -21.00
CA ASN A 36 -10.08 -1.37 -20.12
C ASN A 36 -9.60 -0.98 -18.72
N ARG A 37 -8.60 -1.68 -18.18
CA ARG A 37 -8.03 -1.34 -16.88
C ARG A 37 -7.32 0.02 -16.88
N ALA A 38 -6.58 0.35 -17.94
CA ALA A 38 -5.97 1.66 -18.08
C ALA A 38 -7.05 2.76 -18.13
N ALA A 39 -8.13 2.54 -18.89
CA ALA A 39 -9.28 3.46 -18.93
C ALA A 39 -9.97 3.61 -17.57
N MET A 40 -10.08 2.53 -16.79
CA MET A 40 -10.57 2.57 -15.40
C MET A 40 -9.71 3.47 -14.51
N THR A 41 -8.39 3.35 -14.61
CA THR A 41 -7.45 4.19 -13.87
C THR A 41 -7.54 5.65 -14.30
N ASP A 42 -7.65 5.93 -15.60
CA ASP A 42 -7.86 7.29 -16.13
C ASP A 42 -9.17 7.92 -15.63
N ILE A 43 -10.26 7.15 -15.60
CA ILE A 43 -11.55 7.60 -15.05
C ILE A 43 -11.40 7.96 -13.57
N PHE A 44 -10.70 7.12 -12.79
CA PHE A 44 -10.41 7.40 -11.38
C PHE A 44 -9.59 8.69 -11.22
N ASP A 45 -8.53 8.87 -12.01
CA ASP A 45 -7.69 10.07 -11.99
C ASP A 45 -8.51 11.34 -12.28
N ARG A 46 -9.41 11.28 -13.28
CA ARG A 46 -10.34 12.39 -13.57
C ARG A 46 -11.28 12.72 -12.41
N TYR A 47 -11.75 11.71 -11.67
CA TYR A 47 -12.57 11.96 -10.47
C TYR A 47 -11.76 12.60 -9.35
N VAL A 48 -10.51 12.16 -9.14
CA VAL A 48 -9.59 12.82 -8.21
C VAL A 48 -9.40 14.28 -8.62
N GLY A 49 -9.12 14.54 -9.90
CA GLY A 49 -8.99 15.89 -10.46
C GLY A 49 -10.21 16.76 -10.19
N ALA A 50 -11.42 16.23 -10.42
CA ALA A 50 -12.67 16.96 -10.16
C ALA A 50 -12.86 17.31 -8.67
N ILE A 51 -12.45 16.43 -7.76
CA ILE A 51 -12.49 16.70 -6.30
C ILE A 51 -11.48 17.81 -5.95
N ILE A 52 -10.25 17.71 -6.45
CA ILE A 52 -9.20 18.72 -6.21
C ILE A 52 -9.61 20.08 -6.78
N ASP A 53 -10.19 20.12 -7.98
CA ASP A 53 -10.69 21.34 -8.60
C ASP A 53 -11.85 21.95 -7.80
N ALA A 54 -12.76 21.12 -7.27
CA ALA A 54 -13.81 21.60 -6.38
C ALA A 54 -13.23 22.21 -5.09
N ILE A 55 -12.26 21.56 -4.44
CA ILE A 55 -11.57 22.08 -3.26
C ILE A 55 -10.95 23.46 -3.55
N LYS A 56 -10.23 23.60 -4.67
CA LYS A 56 -9.63 24.88 -5.09
C LYS A 56 -10.69 25.94 -5.41
N LYS A 57 -11.76 25.57 -6.13
CA LYS A 57 -12.85 26.48 -6.49
C LYS A 57 -13.51 27.11 -5.26
N TYR A 58 -13.68 26.32 -4.18
CA TYR A 58 -14.24 26.80 -2.92
C TYR A 58 -13.18 27.36 -1.94
N LYS A 59 -11.91 27.47 -2.37
CA LYS A 59 -10.79 28.02 -1.57
C LYS A 59 -10.55 27.26 -0.26
N LEU A 60 -10.74 25.95 -0.28
CA LEU A 60 -10.53 25.06 0.87
C LEU A 60 -9.16 24.36 0.83
N ASP A 61 -8.31 24.69 -0.14
CA ASP A 61 -7.03 24.02 -0.40
C ASP A 61 -6.00 24.19 0.73
N ARG A 62 -6.15 25.23 1.56
CA ARG A 62 -5.30 25.47 2.75
C ARG A 62 -5.82 24.76 4.01
N GLU A 63 -7.04 24.23 3.96
CA GLU A 63 -7.73 23.60 5.10
C GLU A 63 -8.06 22.12 4.83
N THR A 64 -7.68 21.62 3.65
CA THR A 64 -7.99 20.25 3.22
C THR A 64 -6.71 19.47 2.97
N ILE A 65 -6.63 18.28 3.56
CA ILE A 65 -5.61 17.29 3.27
C ILE A 65 -6.29 16.13 2.53
N VAL A 66 -5.74 15.75 1.38
CA VAL A 66 -6.25 14.64 0.57
C VAL A 66 -5.22 13.52 0.57
N PHE A 67 -5.65 12.33 0.97
CA PHE A 67 -4.86 11.10 0.91
C PHE A 67 -5.40 10.25 -0.24
N ILE A 68 -4.53 9.77 -1.12
CA ILE A 68 -4.87 8.87 -2.22
C ILE A 68 -4.02 7.61 -2.06
N THR A 69 -4.68 6.47 -1.91
CA THR A 69 -4.01 5.18 -1.69
C THR A 69 -4.78 4.02 -2.29
N SER A 70 -4.16 2.84 -2.32
CA SER A 70 -4.83 1.56 -2.49
C SER A 70 -4.88 0.80 -1.16
N VAL A 71 -5.73 -0.23 -1.09
CA VAL A 71 -5.83 -1.15 0.07
C VAL A 71 -5.04 -2.44 -0.13
N THR A 72 -4.73 -2.78 -1.38
CA THR A 72 -3.87 -3.91 -1.76
C THR A 72 -3.14 -3.55 -3.05
N GLY A 73 -2.12 -4.32 -3.41
CA GLY A 73 -1.57 -4.28 -4.75
C GLY A 73 -2.54 -4.79 -5.83
N ALA A 74 -2.11 -4.73 -7.08
CA ALA A 74 -2.86 -5.21 -8.23
C ALA A 74 -2.96 -6.74 -8.24
N PRO A 75 -4.04 -7.32 -8.80
CA PRO A 75 -4.10 -8.75 -9.08
C PRO A 75 -2.94 -9.20 -9.99
N THR A 76 -2.57 -10.47 -9.94
CA THR A 76 -1.57 -11.04 -10.85
C THR A 76 -2.25 -11.61 -12.09
N ASP A 77 -2.86 -10.73 -12.89
CA ASP A 77 -3.54 -11.08 -14.14
C ASP A 77 -2.80 -10.51 -15.37
N GLU A 78 -3.28 -10.87 -16.56
CA GLU A 78 -2.71 -10.43 -17.83
C GLU A 78 -2.70 -8.89 -17.95
N ALA A 79 -3.79 -8.23 -17.57
CA ALA A 79 -3.89 -6.77 -17.57
C ALA A 79 -2.82 -6.12 -16.70
N SER A 80 -2.61 -6.64 -15.49
CA SER A 80 -1.58 -6.13 -14.57
C SER A 80 -0.18 -6.35 -15.08
N THR A 81 0.04 -7.46 -15.79
CA THR A 81 1.33 -7.77 -16.42
C THR A 81 1.62 -6.80 -17.57
N ASN A 82 0.64 -6.58 -18.47
CA ASN A 82 0.80 -5.62 -19.57
C ASN A 82 1.07 -4.19 -19.09
N LEU A 83 0.45 -3.78 -17.97
CA LEU A 83 0.54 -2.42 -17.44
C LEU A 83 1.64 -2.23 -16.38
N LEU A 84 2.39 -3.28 -16.03
CA LEU A 84 3.32 -3.27 -14.90
C LEU A 84 2.69 -2.73 -13.60
N SER A 85 1.45 -3.13 -13.31
CA SER A 85 0.63 -2.52 -12.25
C SER A 85 1.20 -2.64 -10.83
N ASN A 86 2.09 -3.61 -10.58
CA ASN A 86 2.83 -3.77 -9.31
C ASN A 86 4.28 -3.29 -9.41
N ALA A 87 4.65 -2.50 -10.43
CA ALA A 87 5.99 -1.93 -10.62
C ALA A 87 7.16 -2.95 -10.57
N GLY A 88 6.90 -4.21 -10.88
CA GLY A 88 7.90 -5.30 -10.82
C GLY A 88 8.10 -5.91 -9.43
N PHE A 89 7.39 -5.43 -8.40
CA PHE A 89 7.35 -6.09 -7.09
C PHE A 89 6.77 -7.50 -7.20
N ARG A 90 7.33 -8.43 -6.41
CA ARG A 90 6.91 -9.84 -6.42
C ARG A 90 5.47 -9.96 -5.91
N GLY A 91 4.69 -10.80 -6.57
CA GLY A 91 3.32 -11.07 -6.14
C GLY A 91 2.32 -9.97 -6.53
N GLY A 92 1.27 -9.84 -5.73
CA GLY A 92 0.06 -9.10 -6.09
C GLY A 92 -1.06 -9.32 -5.08
N LYS A 93 -2.25 -8.81 -5.36
CA LYS A 93 -3.44 -9.00 -4.54
C LYS A 93 -3.61 -10.47 -4.11
N GLY A 94 -3.74 -10.70 -2.81
CA GLY A 94 -3.94 -12.03 -2.25
C GLY A 94 -2.67 -12.71 -1.72
N ASN A 95 -1.53 -12.01 -1.73
CA ASN A 95 -0.32 -12.44 -1.02
C ASN A 95 0.36 -11.23 -0.34
N LEU A 96 1.31 -11.54 0.55
CA LEU A 96 2.02 -10.59 1.41
C LEU A 96 3.43 -10.24 0.92
N TYR A 97 3.77 -10.61 -0.32
CA TYR A 97 4.94 -10.05 -1.01
C TYR A 97 4.70 -8.55 -1.29
N GLU A 98 5.76 -7.80 -1.60
CA GLU A 98 5.69 -6.35 -1.83
C GLU A 98 4.64 -5.99 -2.89
N GLY A 99 4.48 -6.80 -3.94
CA GLY A 99 3.47 -6.55 -4.96
C GLY A 99 2.03 -6.67 -4.44
N GLY A 100 1.80 -7.28 -3.29
CA GLY A 100 0.48 -7.39 -2.67
C GLY A 100 0.18 -6.35 -1.59
N ILE A 101 1.19 -5.81 -0.91
CA ILE A 101 1.03 -4.90 0.24
C ILE A 101 1.72 -3.53 0.10
N HIS A 102 2.68 -3.40 -0.83
CA HIS A 102 3.30 -2.12 -1.16
C HIS A 102 2.39 -1.38 -2.15
N VAL A 103 1.72 -0.35 -1.65
CA VAL A 103 0.70 0.42 -2.38
C VAL A 103 1.12 1.88 -2.49
N PRO A 104 0.64 2.62 -3.52
CA PRO A 104 0.88 4.05 -3.60
C PRO A 104 0.22 4.77 -2.41
N MET A 105 0.90 5.78 -1.87
CA MET A 105 0.34 6.73 -0.91
C MET A 105 0.73 8.15 -1.36
N ILE A 106 -0.25 8.97 -1.73
CA ILE A 106 -0.06 10.37 -2.11
C ILE A 106 -0.79 11.24 -1.10
N VAL A 107 -0.08 12.24 -0.56
CA VAL A 107 -0.65 13.26 0.32
C VAL A 107 -0.61 14.60 -0.39
N TRP A 108 -1.78 15.18 -0.63
CA TRP A 108 -1.94 16.51 -1.19
C TRP A 108 -2.46 17.46 -0.11
N ALA A 109 -1.64 18.46 0.25
CA ALA A 109 -1.97 19.47 1.26
C ALA A 109 -1.16 20.77 1.00
N PRO A 110 -1.57 21.61 0.04
CA PRO A 110 -0.81 22.77 -0.40
C PRO A 110 -0.44 23.74 0.74
N GLY A 111 0.88 23.95 0.90
CA GLY A 111 1.45 24.84 1.93
C GLY A 111 1.39 24.30 3.35
N PHE A 112 1.01 23.04 3.53
CA PHE A 112 1.19 22.30 4.75
C PHE A 112 2.19 21.16 4.57
N VAL A 113 2.06 20.38 3.49
CA VAL A 113 3.06 19.38 3.07
C VAL A 113 3.90 19.95 1.94
N GLU A 114 5.22 19.85 2.05
CA GLU A 114 6.12 20.25 0.98
C GLU A 114 6.07 19.27 -0.20
N PRO A 115 6.09 19.76 -1.45
CA PRO A 115 6.19 18.89 -2.63
C PRO A 115 7.49 18.06 -2.60
N GLY A 116 7.37 16.76 -2.83
CA GLY A 116 8.52 15.86 -2.88
C GLY A 116 8.14 14.39 -2.72
N THR A 117 9.14 13.57 -2.43
CA THR A 117 8.99 12.15 -2.10
C THR A 117 9.27 11.91 -0.62
N CYS A 118 8.74 10.81 -0.11
CA CYS A 118 8.94 10.36 1.26
C CYS A 118 9.28 8.87 1.25
N ASN A 119 10.25 8.46 2.05
CA ASN A 119 10.65 7.06 2.21
C ASN A 119 10.22 6.48 3.57
N GLU A 120 9.49 7.24 4.38
CA GLU A 120 8.97 6.76 5.66
C GLU A 120 7.93 5.66 5.42
N ILE A 121 8.02 4.59 6.20
CA ILE A 121 7.09 3.47 6.11
C ILE A 121 5.71 3.94 6.60
N TRP A 122 4.69 3.72 5.78
CA TRP A 122 3.28 3.99 6.11
C TRP A 122 2.48 2.69 6.10
N SER A 123 1.56 2.54 7.04
CA SER A 123 0.58 1.46 7.12
C SER A 123 -0.83 2.05 7.25
N MET A 124 -1.84 1.34 6.77
CA MET A 124 -3.23 1.78 6.85
C MET A 124 -3.68 2.10 8.30
N GLN A 125 -3.09 1.42 9.29
CA GLN A 125 -3.35 1.67 10.72
C GLN A 125 -2.91 3.06 11.18
N ASP A 126 -2.02 3.74 10.45
CA ASP A 126 -1.50 5.06 10.79
C ASP A 126 -2.48 6.19 10.45
N ILE A 127 -3.50 5.91 9.62
CA ILE A 127 -4.47 6.92 9.19
C ILE A 127 -5.21 7.54 10.38
N LEU A 128 -5.68 6.71 11.32
CA LEU A 128 -6.43 7.16 12.49
C LEU A 128 -5.60 8.07 13.41
N PRO A 129 -4.45 7.65 13.95
CA PRO A 129 -3.64 8.52 14.82
C PRO A 129 -3.08 9.75 14.08
N THR A 130 -2.92 9.68 12.76
CA THR A 130 -2.60 10.85 11.93
C THR A 130 -3.78 11.84 11.88
N ALA A 131 -4.99 11.34 11.66
CA ALA A 131 -6.20 12.17 11.63
C ALA A 131 -6.51 12.80 12.99
N GLU A 132 -6.35 12.07 14.09
CA GLU A 132 -6.48 12.60 15.46
C GLU A 132 -5.51 13.75 15.70
N ALA A 133 -4.23 13.54 15.38
CA ALA A 133 -3.20 14.57 15.55
C ALA A 133 -3.46 15.81 14.69
N LEU A 134 -3.93 15.63 13.45
CA LEU A 134 -4.31 16.73 12.56
C LEU A 134 -5.51 17.52 13.08
N ALA A 135 -6.45 16.85 13.74
CA ALA A 135 -7.61 17.48 14.36
C ALA A 135 -7.30 18.14 15.72
N GLY A 136 -6.04 18.06 16.20
CA GLY A 136 -5.66 18.55 17.53
C GLY A 136 -6.26 17.72 18.68
N LEU A 137 -6.66 16.49 18.40
CA LEU A 137 -7.18 15.55 19.39
C LEU A 137 -6.03 14.75 20.03
N PRO A 138 -6.22 14.24 21.26
CA PRO A 138 -5.30 13.26 21.82
C PRO A 138 -5.16 12.05 20.88
N VAL A 139 -3.91 11.65 20.61
CA VAL A 139 -3.64 10.47 19.79
C VAL A 139 -3.88 9.23 20.63
N THR A 140 -4.77 8.37 20.16
CA THR A 140 -5.13 7.13 20.84
C THR A 140 -3.97 6.14 20.77
N ASP A 141 -3.56 5.59 21.92
CA ASP A 141 -2.51 4.56 22.04
C ASP A 141 -3.07 3.12 22.07
N SER A 142 -4.40 2.99 21.94
CA SER A 142 -5.11 1.71 21.91
C SER A 142 -5.02 0.98 20.56
N PHE A 143 -4.44 1.62 19.54
CA PHE A 143 -4.21 1.05 18.21
C PHE A 143 -2.71 1.01 17.91
N ASP A 144 -2.28 0.06 17.08
CA ASP A 144 -0.87 -0.13 16.73
C ASP A 144 -0.31 0.92 15.75
N GLY A 145 -1.15 1.84 15.28
CA GLY A 145 -0.74 2.90 14.36
C GLY A 145 0.01 4.02 15.03
N VAL A 146 0.78 4.74 14.22
CA VAL A 146 1.54 5.91 14.65
C VAL A 146 1.15 7.13 13.81
N SER A 147 1.19 8.31 14.41
CA SER A 147 0.88 9.54 13.68
C SER A 147 1.99 9.91 12.70
N MET A 148 1.62 10.11 11.44
CA MET A 148 2.51 10.58 10.37
C MET A 148 2.59 12.12 10.30
N LEU A 149 1.92 12.83 11.21
CA LEU A 149 1.99 14.30 11.29
C LEU A 149 3.43 14.85 11.35
N PRO A 150 4.38 14.26 12.11
CA PRO A 150 5.77 14.71 12.11
C PRO A 150 6.41 14.64 10.72
N VAL A 151 6.07 13.63 9.91
CA VAL A 151 6.57 13.50 8.53
C VAL A 151 6.12 14.67 7.67
N PHE A 152 4.85 15.08 7.79
CA PHE A 152 4.31 16.23 7.03
C PHE A 152 5.02 17.53 7.37
N LYS A 153 5.47 17.68 8.62
CA LYS A 153 6.20 18.84 9.13
C LYS A 153 7.72 18.75 8.94
N LYS A 154 8.23 17.68 8.31
CA LYS A 154 9.67 17.38 8.20
C LYS A 154 10.40 17.32 9.54
N GLU A 155 9.67 16.96 10.58
CA GLU A 155 10.26 16.68 11.89
C GLU A 155 10.91 15.29 11.85
N LYS A 156 11.85 15.05 12.78
CA LYS A 156 12.49 13.73 12.88
C LYS A 156 11.42 12.68 13.19
N HIS A 157 11.13 11.87 12.19
CA HIS A 157 10.25 10.73 12.31
C HIS A 157 11.10 9.50 12.00
N SER A 158 11.29 8.65 12.99
CA SER A 158 11.89 7.35 12.80
C SER A 158 11.09 6.42 13.67
N THR A 159 10.23 5.68 13.00
CA THR A 159 9.45 4.67 13.67
C THR A 159 10.27 3.41 13.43
N ASN A 160 11.00 2.93 14.45
CA ASN A 160 11.57 1.58 14.45
C ASN A 160 10.38 0.60 14.40
N ARG A 161 9.82 0.42 13.21
CA ARG A 161 8.51 -0.19 13.00
C ARG A 161 8.68 -1.68 12.99
N PHE A 162 7.78 -2.32 13.72
CA PHE A 162 7.54 -3.74 13.59
C PHE A 162 6.12 -3.91 13.08
N LEU A 163 5.97 -4.20 11.79
CA LEU A 163 4.67 -4.41 11.17
C LEU A 163 4.43 -5.89 10.96
N VAL A 164 3.19 -6.31 11.18
CA VAL A 164 2.76 -7.69 11.04
C VAL A 164 1.53 -7.71 10.14
N TRP A 165 1.54 -8.62 9.16
CA TRP A 165 0.38 -8.93 8.35
C TRP A 165 0.07 -10.41 8.49
N GLU A 166 -1.22 -10.72 8.55
CA GLU A 166 -1.72 -12.09 8.50
C GLU A 166 -2.88 -12.12 7.49
N GLN A 167 -2.86 -13.10 6.60
CA GLN A 167 -3.90 -13.27 5.61
C GLN A 167 -4.12 -14.75 5.30
N THR A 168 -5.38 -15.16 5.21
CA THR A 168 -5.75 -16.50 4.71
C THR A 168 -6.35 -16.38 3.32
N VAL A 169 -5.72 -17.00 2.31
CA VAL A 169 -6.25 -17.07 0.94
C VAL A 169 -6.32 -18.51 0.49
N ALA A 170 -7.50 -18.92 0.00
CA ALA A 170 -7.78 -20.27 -0.46
C ALA A 170 -7.33 -21.38 0.54
N GLY A 171 -7.46 -21.10 1.85
CA GLY A 171 -7.09 -22.02 2.93
C GLY A 171 -5.60 -22.06 3.29
N SER A 172 -4.73 -21.27 2.64
CA SER A 172 -3.32 -21.08 3.05
C SER A 172 -3.22 -19.84 3.93
N LEU A 173 -2.70 -19.96 5.14
CA LEU A 173 -2.29 -18.81 5.94
C LEU A 173 -0.93 -18.31 5.46
N GLN A 174 -0.84 -17.00 5.28
CA GLN A 174 0.42 -16.31 5.09
C GLN A 174 0.59 -15.27 6.19
N ARG A 175 1.81 -15.17 6.71
CA ARG A 175 2.24 -14.11 7.62
C ARG A 175 3.43 -13.38 7.06
N ALA A 176 3.47 -12.07 7.23
CA ALA A 176 4.64 -11.26 6.93
C ALA A 176 4.99 -10.38 8.13
N PHE A 177 6.29 -10.17 8.32
CA PHE A 177 6.85 -9.35 9.38
C PHE A 177 7.84 -8.38 8.73
N LEU A 178 7.70 -7.09 8.98
CA LEU A 178 8.68 -6.08 8.58
C LEU A 178 9.32 -5.49 9.84
N MET A 179 10.64 -5.53 9.90
CA MET A 179 11.46 -4.93 10.95
C MET A 179 12.67 -4.26 10.31
N ASP A 180 12.77 -2.95 10.46
CA ASP A 180 13.75 -2.13 9.75
C ASP A 180 13.68 -2.38 8.23
N ASN A 181 14.78 -2.83 7.61
CA ASN A 181 14.83 -3.19 6.20
C ASN A 181 14.55 -4.67 5.92
N TRP A 182 14.27 -5.46 6.96
CA TRP A 182 14.14 -6.91 6.84
C TRP A 182 12.68 -7.33 6.83
N LYS A 183 12.33 -8.13 5.84
CA LYS A 183 11.01 -8.72 5.69
C LYS A 183 11.08 -10.24 5.75
N ALA A 184 10.40 -10.82 6.72
CA ALA A 184 10.20 -12.26 6.82
C ALA A 184 8.79 -12.62 6.36
N ILE A 185 8.66 -13.65 5.54
CA ILE A 185 7.37 -14.17 5.08
C ILE A 185 7.29 -15.66 5.41
N LYS A 186 6.13 -16.12 5.87
CA LYS A 186 5.83 -17.54 6.10
C LYS A 186 4.51 -17.89 5.43
N ASP A 187 4.53 -18.91 4.59
CA ASP A 187 3.34 -19.60 4.09
C ASP A 187 3.20 -20.92 4.86
N ASP A 188 1.99 -21.40 5.14
CA ASP A 188 1.77 -22.72 5.74
C ASP A 188 2.37 -23.87 4.94
N LYS A 189 2.50 -23.71 3.61
CA LYS A 189 3.05 -24.74 2.72
C LYS A 189 4.58 -24.76 2.68
N ASN A 190 5.24 -23.66 3.04
CA ASN A 190 6.67 -23.46 2.87
C ASN A 190 7.36 -23.07 4.18
N GLY A 191 8.69 -23.10 4.19
CA GLY A 191 9.47 -22.53 5.28
C GLY A 191 9.36 -21.00 5.32
N PHE A 192 10.10 -20.38 6.24
CA PHE A 192 10.30 -18.94 6.20
C PHE A 192 11.13 -18.53 4.97
N GLU A 193 10.76 -17.41 4.38
CA GLU A 193 11.59 -16.64 3.45
C GLU A 193 12.00 -15.34 4.15
N LEU A 194 13.20 -14.84 3.84
CA LEU A 194 13.76 -13.61 4.42
C LEU A 194 14.40 -12.76 3.32
N TYR A 195 14.08 -11.47 3.32
CA TYR A 195 14.58 -10.48 2.35
C TYR A 195 15.07 -9.22 3.06
N ASN A 196 16.13 -8.61 2.53
CA ASN A 196 16.55 -7.26 2.89
C ASN A 196 16.07 -6.28 1.82
N LEU A 197 14.97 -5.57 2.09
CA LEU A 197 14.30 -4.68 1.14
C LEU A 197 15.15 -3.46 0.74
N ALA A 198 16.19 -3.10 1.51
CA ALA A 198 17.09 -2.01 1.14
C ALA A 198 17.97 -2.35 -0.07
N VAL A 199 18.25 -3.65 -0.28
CA VAL A 199 19.10 -4.12 -1.39
C VAL A 199 18.34 -5.04 -2.37
N ASP A 200 17.24 -5.63 -1.93
CA ASP A 200 16.35 -6.49 -2.72
C ASP A 200 14.88 -6.08 -2.51
N PRO A 201 14.47 -4.89 -2.98
CA PRO A 201 13.08 -4.41 -2.82
C PRO A 201 12.06 -5.27 -3.59
N PHE A 202 12.52 -6.15 -4.48
CA PHE A 202 11.66 -7.01 -5.30
C PHE A 202 11.58 -8.45 -4.78
N GLU A 203 12.17 -8.75 -3.61
CA GLU A 203 12.10 -10.05 -2.93
C GLU A 203 12.51 -11.24 -3.82
N LYS A 204 13.60 -11.05 -4.58
CA LYS A 204 14.11 -12.05 -5.54
C LYS A 204 15.00 -13.10 -4.87
N THR A 205 15.73 -12.72 -3.84
CA THR A 205 16.76 -13.57 -3.22
C THR A 205 16.40 -13.89 -1.79
N ASN A 206 15.88 -15.10 -1.55
CA ASN A 206 15.64 -15.57 -0.19
C ASN A 206 16.98 -15.83 0.51
N VAL A 207 17.27 -15.07 1.58
CA VAL A 207 18.53 -15.14 2.33
C VAL A 207 18.36 -15.71 3.75
N VAL A 208 17.28 -16.45 3.99
CA VAL A 208 16.92 -16.98 5.32
C VAL A 208 18.01 -17.87 5.92
N ASN A 209 18.65 -18.72 5.11
CA ASN A 209 19.68 -19.65 5.58
C ASN A 209 21.02 -18.95 5.86
N GLN A 210 21.24 -17.78 5.26
CA GLN A 210 22.45 -16.98 5.42
C GLN A 210 22.36 -16.03 6.61
N ASN A 211 21.14 -15.71 7.10
CA ASN A 211 20.92 -14.75 8.19
C ASN A 211 19.92 -15.29 9.24
N PRO A 212 20.15 -16.49 9.80
CA PRO A 212 19.22 -17.10 10.76
C PRO A 212 19.03 -16.25 12.03
N GLU A 213 20.04 -15.49 12.44
CA GLU A 213 19.98 -14.57 13.57
C GLU A 213 19.00 -13.41 13.35
N VAL A 214 18.91 -12.89 12.12
CA VAL A 214 17.94 -11.85 11.75
C VAL A 214 16.53 -12.39 11.83
N LEU A 215 16.29 -13.60 11.29
CA LEU A 215 14.99 -14.25 11.41
C LEU A 215 14.63 -14.46 12.88
N ASN A 216 15.54 -14.97 13.71
CA ASN A 216 15.29 -15.18 15.14
C ASN A 216 14.95 -13.87 15.86
N SER A 217 15.65 -12.77 15.55
CA SER A 217 15.34 -11.45 16.12
C SER A 217 13.93 -10.98 15.77
N ILE A 218 13.51 -11.13 14.50
CA ILE A 218 12.15 -10.84 14.06
C ILE A 218 11.12 -11.70 14.81
N LEU A 219 11.38 -13.00 14.95
CA LEU A 219 10.47 -13.92 15.63
C LEU A 219 10.37 -13.66 17.12
N ASP A 220 11.47 -13.29 17.78
CA ASP A 220 11.45 -12.94 19.19
C ASP A 220 10.73 -11.61 19.42
N LYS A 221 10.89 -10.64 18.51
CA LYS A 221 10.07 -9.43 18.49
C LYS A 221 8.59 -9.75 18.31
N ALA A 222 8.23 -10.62 17.38
CA ALA A 222 6.85 -11.06 17.17
C ALA A 222 6.24 -11.73 18.41
N LYS A 223 7.00 -12.61 19.10
CA LYS A 223 6.55 -13.25 20.36
C LYS A 223 6.38 -12.26 21.50
N SER A 224 7.16 -11.17 21.49
CA SER A 224 7.08 -10.13 22.53
C SER A 224 5.83 -9.27 22.41
N LEU A 225 5.19 -9.25 21.23
CA LEU A 225 3.88 -8.61 21.07
C LEU A 225 2.86 -9.37 21.93
N LYS A 226 2.12 -8.64 22.76
CA LYS A 226 1.00 -9.23 23.49
C LYS A 226 0.02 -9.80 22.47
N LYS A 227 -0.41 -11.05 22.64
CA LYS A 227 -1.56 -11.57 21.90
C LYS A 227 -2.78 -10.73 22.26
N THR A 228 -3.11 -9.76 21.42
CA THR A 228 -4.45 -9.21 21.34
C THR A 228 -5.24 -10.16 20.45
N ASN A 229 -6.16 -10.89 21.09
CA ASN A 229 -7.04 -11.88 20.44
C ASN A 229 -7.92 -11.24 19.37
#